data_AF-A0AAJ6L6X5-F1
#
_entry.id   AF-A0AAJ6L6X5-F1
#
_cell.length_a   1.000
_cell.length_b   1.000
_cell.length_c   1.000
_cell.angle_alpha   90.00
_cell.angle_beta   90.00
_cell.angle_gamma   90.00
#
_symmetry.space_group_name_H-M   'P 1'
#
loop_
_entity.id
_entity.type
_entity.pdbx_description
1 polymer ?
#
loop_
_entity_poly.entity_id
_entity_poly.type
_entity_poly.pdbx_seq_one_letter_code
_entity_poly.pdbx_strand_id
1 'polypeptide(L)'
;MLGLVGAFVLLSVAPARAGENTFIEVTPNSVQAGSRVSIKASCDNNNDRQANVHSDAFGHVMLRPDNGFLKGEVTVPANKQPGDYPVDLKCQNNQTASTMLTVLNMASPSKGPATGGGGTAGGRGTGSMLVLGGVALVGVAVALGMAGSRRRTGAGS
;
A
#
# COMPACT_ATOMS: atom_id res chain seq x y z
N MET A 1 22.80 42.08 -31.63
CA MET A 1 23.73 41.55 -30.61
C MET A 1 22.92 41.41 -29.33
N LEU A 2 22.65 40.26 -28.71
CA LEU A 2 23.11 38.88 -28.83
C LEU A 2 21.96 38.04 -28.21
N GLY A 3 21.44 37.05 -28.92
CA GLY A 3 20.31 36.23 -28.46
C GLY A 3 20.72 35.23 -27.39
N LEU A 4 20.02 35.25 -26.25
CA LEU A 4 20.20 34.31 -25.15
C LEU A 4 19.47 33.00 -25.48
N VAL A 5 20.16 32.06 -26.14
CA VAL A 5 19.65 30.70 -26.36
C VAL A 5 19.89 29.90 -25.08
N GLY A 6 18.85 29.80 -24.26
CA GLY A 6 18.84 28.90 -23.11
C GLY A 6 18.78 27.44 -23.57
N ALA A 7 19.86 26.69 -23.34
CA ALA A 7 19.89 25.26 -23.58
C ALA A 7 19.01 24.54 -22.54
N PHE A 8 17.81 24.15 -22.95
CA PHE A 8 16.95 23.26 -22.18
C PHE A 8 17.55 21.85 -22.24
N VAL A 9 18.28 21.46 -21.20
CA VAL A 9 18.76 20.09 -21.03
C VAL A 9 17.55 19.20 -20.78
N LEU A 10 17.09 18.53 -21.83
CA LEU A 10 16.08 17.47 -21.74
C LEU A 10 16.71 16.30 -20.96
N LEU A 11 16.49 16.26 -19.64
CA LEU A 11 16.68 15.05 -18.86
C LEU A 11 15.72 13.99 -19.41
N SER A 12 16.25 13.08 -20.22
CA SER A 12 15.56 11.91 -20.72
C SER A 12 15.30 10.94 -19.56
N VAL A 13 14.22 11.20 -18.81
CA VAL A 13 13.67 10.20 -17.89
C VAL A 13 13.11 9.09 -18.76
N ALA A 14 13.85 7.99 -18.89
CA ALA A 14 13.39 6.82 -19.64
C ALA A 14 12.05 6.35 -19.04
N PRO A 15 11.04 6.03 -19.88
CA PRO A 15 9.79 5.52 -19.38
C PRO A 15 10.07 4.17 -18.69
N ALA A 16 9.72 4.06 -17.40
CA ALA A 16 9.72 2.79 -16.70
C ALA A 16 8.65 1.90 -17.35
N ARG A 17 9.06 1.03 -18.28
CA ARG A 17 8.20 0.03 -18.90
C ARG A 17 8.07 -1.12 -17.92
N ALA A 18 7.20 -0.96 -16.92
CA ALA A 18 6.70 -2.08 -16.13
C ALA A 18 5.83 -2.92 -17.08
N GLY A 19 6.35 -4.06 -17.54
CA GLY A 19 5.55 -5.03 -18.28
C GLY A 19 4.46 -5.60 -17.38
N GLU A 20 3.43 -6.18 -17.97
CA GLU A 20 2.28 -6.78 -17.27
C GLU A 20 2.68 -7.83 -16.21
N ASN A 21 3.94 -8.32 -16.22
CA ASN A 21 4.49 -9.29 -15.28
C ASN A 21 5.89 -8.89 -14.74
N THR A 22 6.27 -7.61 -14.86
CA THR A 22 7.56 -7.09 -14.39
C THR A 22 7.40 -6.40 -13.04
N PHE A 23 8.00 -6.93 -11.99
CA PHE A 23 7.98 -6.31 -10.66
C PHE A 23 9.27 -6.57 -9.90
N ILE A 24 9.56 -5.71 -8.93
CA ILE A 24 10.64 -5.90 -7.96
C ILE A 24 10.11 -5.63 -6.55
N GLU A 25 10.43 -6.55 -5.66
CA GLU A 25 10.08 -6.51 -4.25
C GLU A 25 11.36 -6.71 -3.43
N VAL A 26 11.54 -5.85 -2.42
CA VAL A 26 12.68 -5.93 -1.50
C VAL A 26 12.13 -6.18 -0.10
N THR A 27 12.59 -7.25 0.52
CA THR A 27 12.14 -7.68 1.85
C THR A 27 13.36 -7.81 2.77
N PRO A 28 13.43 -7.04 3.87
CA PRO A 28 12.56 -5.93 4.25
C PRO A 28 12.79 -4.67 3.38
N ASN A 29 11.77 -3.81 3.22
CA ASN A 29 11.92 -2.50 2.57
C ASN A 29 12.58 -1.45 3.47
N SER A 30 12.79 -1.77 4.74
CA SER A 30 13.46 -0.91 5.72
C SER A 30 14.47 -1.74 6.52
N VAL A 31 15.74 -1.40 6.41
CA VAL A 31 16.84 -2.18 7.02
C VAL A 31 17.91 -1.30 7.63
N GLN A 32 18.64 -1.84 8.60
CA GLN A 32 19.80 -1.17 9.15
C GLN A 32 21.03 -1.38 8.25
N ALA A 33 21.93 -0.41 8.22
CA ALA A 33 23.28 -0.60 7.66
C ALA A 33 23.93 -1.86 8.28
N GLY A 34 24.50 -2.73 7.45
CA GLY A 34 25.06 -4.03 7.87
C GLY A 34 24.08 -5.20 7.84
N SER A 35 22.79 -4.95 7.56
CA SER A 35 21.78 -6.01 7.47
C SER A 35 21.68 -6.61 6.06
N ARG A 36 21.18 -7.85 6.00
CA ARG A 36 20.90 -8.55 4.76
C ARG A 36 19.47 -8.26 4.29
N VAL A 37 19.32 -8.04 2.99
CA VAL A 37 18.02 -7.92 2.30
C VAL A 37 17.87 -9.05 1.29
N SER A 38 16.65 -9.55 1.19
CA SER A 38 16.23 -10.46 0.13
C SER A 38 15.52 -9.66 -0.95
N ILE A 39 15.92 -9.87 -2.19
CA ILE A 39 15.34 -9.25 -3.37
C ILE A 39 14.62 -10.33 -4.15
N LYS A 40 13.36 -10.09 -4.47
CA LYS A 40 12.53 -10.94 -5.32
C LYS A 40 12.04 -10.09 -6.48
N ALA A 41 12.27 -10.54 -7.70
CA ALA A 41 11.82 -9.86 -8.90
C ALA A 41 11.18 -10.84 -9.87
N SER A 42 10.40 -10.29 -10.78
CA SER A 42 9.87 -10.96 -11.95
C SER A 42 10.12 -10.05 -13.14
N CYS A 43 10.64 -10.60 -14.22
CA CYS A 43 10.83 -9.92 -15.50
C CYS A 43 9.80 -10.36 -16.52
N ASP A 44 9.37 -11.63 -16.49
CA ASP A 44 8.43 -12.23 -17.44
C ASP A 44 7.67 -13.39 -16.78
N ASN A 45 6.90 -14.15 -17.54
CA ASN A 45 6.11 -15.27 -16.99
C ASN A 45 6.96 -16.47 -16.57
N ASN A 46 8.11 -16.68 -17.21
CA ASN A 46 8.94 -17.86 -16.97
C ASN A 46 10.13 -17.53 -16.05
N ASN A 47 10.64 -16.30 -16.11
CA ASN A 47 11.74 -15.84 -15.25
C ASN A 47 12.99 -16.74 -15.31
N ASP A 48 13.26 -17.35 -16.47
CA ASP A 48 14.40 -18.27 -16.66
C ASP A 48 15.73 -17.55 -16.87
N ARG A 49 15.71 -16.21 -16.96
CA ARG A 49 16.86 -15.38 -17.30
C ARG A 49 17.31 -14.56 -16.12
N GLN A 50 18.62 -14.35 -16.00
CA GLN A 50 19.18 -13.50 -14.95
C GLN A 50 18.76 -12.03 -15.16
N ALA A 51 18.60 -11.31 -14.05
CA ALA A 51 18.37 -9.87 -14.06
C ALA A 51 19.39 -9.15 -13.18
N ASN A 52 19.69 -7.90 -13.53
CA ASN A 52 20.63 -7.08 -12.78
C ASN A 52 19.85 -6.07 -11.96
N VAL A 53 20.11 -6.03 -10.66
CA VAL A 53 19.57 -5.02 -9.75
C VAL A 53 20.69 -4.08 -9.36
N HIS A 54 20.41 -2.79 -9.45
CA HIS A 54 21.32 -1.73 -9.05
C HIS A 54 20.68 -0.86 -7.97
N SER A 55 21.46 -0.53 -6.95
CA SER A 55 21.09 0.48 -5.97
C SER A 55 22.34 1.10 -5.36
N ASP A 56 22.31 2.40 -5.06
CA ASP A 56 23.38 3.05 -4.31
C ASP A 56 23.53 2.47 -2.89
N ALA A 57 22.49 1.82 -2.34
CA ALA A 57 22.54 1.19 -1.03
C ALA A 57 23.54 0.03 -0.94
N PHE A 58 23.63 -0.80 -2.00
CA PHE A 58 24.38 -2.06 -1.97
C PHE A 58 25.19 -2.36 -3.25
N GLY A 59 25.11 -1.52 -4.27
CA GLY A 59 25.79 -1.69 -5.56
C GLY A 59 24.99 -2.51 -6.57
N HIS A 60 25.66 -3.43 -7.27
CA HIS A 60 25.06 -4.28 -8.30
C HIS A 60 24.92 -5.72 -7.84
N VAL A 61 23.78 -6.34 -8.13
CA VAL A 61 23.47 -7.72 -7.75
C VAL A 61 22.82 -8.44 -8.93
N MET A 62 23.33 -9.62 -9.24
CA MET A 62 22.71 -10.50 -10.23
C MET A 62 21.70 -11.43 -9.55
N LEU A 63 20.43 -11.31 -9.94
CA LEU A 63 19.37 -12.22 -9.49
C LEU A 63 19.38 -13.49 -10.34
N ARG A 64 19.11 -14.62 -9.69
CA ARG A 64 19.05 -15.93 -10.33
C ARG A 64 17.61 -16.47 -10.33
N PRO A 65 17.21 -17.22 -11.36
CA PRO A 65 15.96 -17.96 -11.36
C PRO A 65 15.87 -18.93 -10.18
N ASP A 66 14.79 -18.83 -9.42
CA ASP A 66 14.41 -19.69 -8.31
C ASP A 66 12.88 -19.86 -8.29
N ASN A 67 12.41 -21.08 -8.60
CA ASN A 67 10.99 -21.47 -8.52
C ASN A 67 10.02 -20.50 -9.25
N GLY A 68 10.37 -20.06 -10.45
CA GLY A 68 9.52 -19.16 -11.26
C GLY A 68 9.64 -17.67 -10.93
N PHE A 69 10.57 -17.28 -10.06
CA PHE A 69 10.92 -15.88 -9.78
C PHE A 69 12.43 -15.67 -9.82
N LEU A 70 12.87 -14.42 -9.88
CA LEU A 70 14.28 -14.06 -9.75
C LEU A 70 14.57 -13.67 -8.31
N LYS A 71 15.50 -14.38 -7.66
CA LYS A 71 15.87 -14.12 -6.27
C LYS A 71 17.35 -13.79 -6.14
N GLY A 72 17.66 -12.98 -5.14
CA GLY A 72 19.02 -12.67 -4.75
C GLY A 72 19.07 -12.11 -3.34
N GLU A 73 20.19 -12.32 -2.68
CA GLU A 73 20.46 -11.76 -1.36
C GLU A 73 21.64 -10.80 -1.47
N VAL A 74 21.54 -9.66 -0.79
CA VAL A 74 22.63 -8.70 -0.70
C VAL A 74 22.69 -8.11 0.69
N THR A 75 23.89 -7.76 1.13
CA THR A 75 24.12 -7.14 2.43
C THR A 75 24.40 -5.66 2.22
N VAL A 76 23.66 -4.80 2.94
CA VAL A 76 23.90 -3.36 2.92
C VAL A 76 25.19 -3.08 3.72
N PRO A 77 26.16 -2.32 3.21
CA PRO A 77 27.38 -1.99 3.95
C PRO A 77 27.08 -1.33 5.30
N ALA A 78 27.85 -1.67 6.34
CA ALA A 78 27.65 -1.14 7.71
C ALA A 78 27.93 0.37 7.84
N ASN A 79 28.70 0.94 6.92
CA ASN A 79 29.01 2.37 6.84
C ASN A 79 28.03 3.15 5.95
N LYS A 80 26.93 2.52 5.48
CA LYS A 80 25.95 3.18 4.62
C LYS A 80 25.15 4.20 5.43
N GLN A 81 24.95 5.39 4.84
CA GLN A 81 24.20 6.47 5.46
C GLN A 81 22.70 6.12 5.51
N PRO A 82 21.98 6.56 6.56
CA PRO A 82 20.54 6.46 6.60
C PRO A 82 19.89 7.33 5.51
N GLY A 83 18.85 6.80 4.85
CA GLY A 83 18.15 7.49 3.77
C GLY A 83 17.37 6.55 2.87
N ASP A 84 16.66 7.12 1.91
CA ASP A 84 15.93 6.36 0.91
C ASP A 84 16.78 6.15 -0.34
N TYR A 85 16.93 4.89 -0.75
CA TYR A 85 17.71 4.50 -1.90
C TYR A 85 16.81 3.82 -2.93
N PRO A 86 16.75 4.34 -4.17
CA PRO A 86 16.06 3.66 -5.25
C PRO A 86 16.79 2.36 -5.59
N VAL A 87 16.01 1.36 -5.95
CA VAL A 87 16.47 0.03 -6.36
C VAL A 87 15.90 -0.23 -7.74
N ASP A 88 16.78 -0.19 -8.73
CA ASP A 88 16.43 -0.33 -10.13
C ASP A 88 16.73 -1.75 -10.62
N LEU A 89 15.69 -2.42 -11.09
CA LEU A 89 15.77 -3.69 -11.80
C LEU A 89 15.95 -3.42 -13.29
N LYS A 90 16.96 -4.06 -13.89
CA LYS A 90 17.15 -4.18 -15.32
C LYS A 90 17.05 -5.63 -15.75
N CYS A 91 16.01 -5.92 -16.52
CA CYS A 91 15.78 -7.22 -17.13
C CYS A 91 16.45 -7.29 -18.51
N GLN A 92 16.80 -8.50 -18.96
CA GLN A 92 17.38 -8.71 -20.30
C GLN A 92 16.40 -8.44 -21.45
N ASN A 93 15.10 -8.40 -21.18
CA ASN A 93 14.04 -8.11 -22.15
C ASN A 93 13.76 -6.60 -22.31
N ASN A 94 14.67 -5.72 -21.86
CA ASN A 94 14.54 -4.26 -21.83
C ASN A 94 13.43 -3.73 -20.90
N GLN A 95 12.84 -4.56 -20.04
CA GLN A 95 11.91 -4.10 -19.02
C GLN A 95 12.67 -3.64 -17.78
N THR A 96 12.10 -2.63 -17.13
CA THR A 96 12.66 -2.04 -15.93
C THR A 96 11.57 -1.86 -14.89
N ALA A 97 11.93 -2.08 -13.63
CA ALA A 97 11.09 -1.81 -12.49
C ALA A 97 11.93 -1.11 -11.43
N SER A 98 11.32 -0.26 -10.62
CA SER A 98 12.03 0.47 -9.57
C SER A 98 11.23 0.36 -8.27
N THR A 99 11.93 0.22 -7.16
CA THR A 99 11.35 0.20 -5.81
C THR A 99 12.26 0.98 -4.86
N MET A 100 11.78 1.24 -3.64
CA MET A 100 12.49 2.06 -2.66
C MET A 100 12.93 1.21 -1.48
N LEU A 101 14.22 1.31 -1.13
CA LEU A 101 14.79 0.72 0.07
C LEU A 101 15.19 1.83 1.04
N THR A 102 14.61 1.83 2.24
CA THR A 102 14.95 2.79 3.28
C THR A 102 16.02 2.18 4.20
N VAL A 103 17.18 2.83 4.28
CA VAL A 103 18.22 2.50 5.26
C VAL A 103 17.96 3.30 6.53
N LEU A 104 17.70 2.60 7.63
CA LEU A 104 17.34 3.18 8.91
C LEU A 104 18.57 3.46 9.77
N ASN A 105 18.53 4.58 10.50
CA ASN A 105 19.40 4.81 11.64
C ASN A 105 18.74 4.27 12.91
N MET A 106 19.11 3.08 13.36
CA MET A 106 18.51 2.47 14.54
C MET A 106 18.88 3.14 15.89
N ALA A 107 19.50 4.34 15.86
CA ALA A 107 19.48 5.24 17.02
C ALA A 107 18.04 5.68 17.40
N SER A 108 17.05 5.46 16.54
CA SER A 108 15.63 5.53 16.90
C SER A 108 14.86 4.41 16.19
N PRO A 109 14.37 3.37 16.92
CA PRO A 109 13.66 2.27 16.31
C PRO A 109 12.35 2.76 15.66
N SER A 110 12.22 2.50 14.37
CA SER A 110 11.00 2.79 13.62
C SER A 110 9.90 1.84 14.08
N LYS A 111 8.85 2.43 14.64
CA LYS A 111 7.63 1.75 15.10
C LYS A 111 7.12 0.85 13.96
N GLY A 112 7.09 -0.46 14.19
CA GLY A 112 6.63 -1.44 13.20
C GLY A 112 5.21 -1.12 12.70
N PRO A 113 4.81 -1.64 11.52
CA PRO A 113 3.51 -1.34 10.93
C PRO A 113 2.41 -1.67 11.93
N ALA A 114 1.62 -0.65 12.30
CA ALA A 114 0.40 -0.84 13.07
C ALA A 114 -0.64 -1.52 12.17
N THR A 115 -0.45 -2.80 11.88
CA THR A 115 -1.49 -3.67 11.34
C THR A 115 -2.43 -4.05 12.47
N GLY A 116 -3.09 -3.04 13.05
CA GLY A 116 -4.27 -3.19 13.89
C GLY A 116 -5.47 -3.52 13.01
N GLY A 117 -5.46 -4.71 12.40
CA GLY A 117 -6.60 -5.25 11.67
C GLY A 117 -7.28 -6.32 12.52
N GLY A 118 -8.35 -5.96 13.22
CA GLY A 118 -9.15 -6.91 13.98
C GLY A 118 -10.39 -6.26 14.59
N GLY A 119 -11.53 -6.38 13.93
CA GLY A 119 -12.80 -5.88 14.44
C GLY A 119 -13.94 -5.91 13.43
N THR A 120 -14.20 -7.08 12.85
CA THR A 120 -15.48 -7.53 12.28
C THR A 120 -16.48 -6.45 11.83
N ALA A 121 -16.65 -6.33 10.52
CA ALA A 121 -17.91 -5.90 9.92
C ALA A 121 -19.00 -6.95 10.21
N GLY A 122 -19.40 -7.07 11.47
CA GLY A 122 -20.61 -7.72 11.90
C GLY A 122 -21.62 -6.64 12.19
N GLY A 123 -22.40 -6.27 11.16
CA GLY A 123 -23.50 -5.33 11.28
C GLY A 123 -24.39 -5.66 12.49
N ARG A 124 -24.26 -4.84 13.52
CA ARG A 124 -25.24 -4.61 14.58
C ARG A 124 -25.31 -3.10 14.71
N GLY A 125 -25.78 -2.42 13.67
CA GLY A 125 -27.19 -2.03 13.55
C GLY A 125 -27.35 -0.74 14.34
N THR A 126 -27.60 0.43 13.74
CA THR A 126 -28.95 0.96 13.42
C THR A 126 -30.06 0.74 14.49
N GLY A 127 -29.82 -0.04 15.55
CA GLY A 127 -30.81 -0.42 16.57
C GLY A 127 -31.20 0.70 17.51
N SER A 128 -30.29 1.61 17.90
CA SER A 128 -30.67 2.65 18.88
C SER A 128 -31.54 3.77 18.28
N MET A 129 -31.37 4.13 17.01
CA MET A 129 -32.23 5.15 16.38
C MET A 129 -33.58 4.59 15.92
N LEU A 130 -33.65 3.33 15.48
CA LEU A 130 -34.92 2.67 15.14
C LEU A 130 -35.76 2.35 16.37
N VAL A 131 -35.15 2.02 17.52
CA VAL A 131 -35.87 1.81 18.77
C VAL A 131 -36.47 3.12 19.31
N LEU A 132 -35.73 4.23 19.25
CA LEU A 132 -36.27 5.55 19.63
C LEU A 132 -37.38 6.04 18.68
N GLY A 133 -37.25 5.82 17.36
CA GLY A 133 -38.27 6.21 16.38
C GLY A 133 -39.55 5.37 16.42
N GLY A 134 -39.44 4.05 16.63
CA GLY A 134 -40.59 3.14 16.67
C GLY A 134 -41.50 3.33 17.88
N VAL A 135 -40.93 3.61 19.06
CA VAL A 135 -41.70 3.85 20.29
C VAL A 135 -42.55 5.13 20.19
N ALA A 136 -42.04 6.17 19.53
CA ALA A 136 -42.78 7.42 19.34
C ALA A 136 -44.04 7.22 18.47
N LEU A 137 -43.96 6.43 17.40
CA LEU A 137 -45.10 6.18 16.51
C LEU A 137 -46.20 5.35 17.18
N VAL A 138 -45.85 4.34 17.98
CA VAL A 138 -46.83 3.54 18.72
C VAL A 138 -47.52 4.38 19.80
N GLY A 139 -46.79 5.23 20.51
CA GLY A 139 -47.36 6.13 21.52
C GLY A 139 -48.42 7.08 20.95
N VAL A 140 -48.15 7.67 19.78
CA VAL A 140 -49.11 8.56 19.10
C VAL A 140 -50.36 7.81 18.62
N ALA A 141 -50.21 6.59 18.08
CA ALA A 141 -51.34 5.78 17.64
C ALA A 141 -52.27 5.36 18.79
N VAL A 142 -51.70 5.00 19.95
CA VAL A 142 -52.48 4.65 21.16
C VAL A 142 -53.20 5.88 21.72
N ALA A 143 -52.52 7.04 21.79
CA ALA A 143 -53.12 8.28 22.27
C ALA A 143 -54.27 8.76 21.37
N LEU A 144 -54.08 8.74 20.05
CA LEU A 144 -55.13 9.08 19.08
C LEU A 144 -56.27 8.04 19.08
N GLY A 145 -55.95 6.75 19.25
CA GLY A 145 -56.94 5.68 19.37
C GLY A 145 -57.83 5.83 20.61
N MET A 146 -57.25 6.13 21.78
CA MET A 146 -58.00 6.38 23.02
C MET A 146 -58.77 7.70 23.00
N ALA A 147 -58.22 8.76 22.40
CA ALA A 147 -58.94 10.03 22.24
C ALA A 147 -60.09 9.91 21.23
N GLY A 148 -59.92 9.13 20.17
CA GLY A 148 -60.93 8.83 19.16
C GLY A 148 -62.05 7.93 19.67
N SER A 149 -61.74 6.93 20.52
CA SER A 149 -62.75 6.05 21.12
C SER A 149 -63.59 6.77 22.18
N ARG A 150 -63.00 7.68 22.96
CA ARG A 150 -63.77 8.55 23.89
C ARG A 150 -64.75 9.48 23.17
N ARG A 151 -64.44 9.93 21.94
CA ARG A 151 -65.38 10.77 21.16
C ARG A 151 -66.50 9.99 20.47
N ARG A 152 -66.41 8.65 20.37
CA ARG A 152 -67.45 7.80 19.76
C ARG A 152 -68.41 7.15 20.77
N THR A 153 -68.26 7.44 22.07
CA THR A 153 -69.19 6.96 23.11
C THR A 153 -70.20 8.05 23.52
N GLY A 154 -70.50 8.98 22.61
CA GLY A 154 -71.45 10.08 22.80
C GLY A 154 -72.21 10.42 21.51
N ALA A 155 -72.83 9.41 20.89
CA ALA A 155 -73.91 9.54 19.91
C ALA A 155 -74.49 8.15 19.59
N GLY A 156 -75.52 7.71 20.32
CA GLY A 156 -76.27 6.51 19.97
C GLY A 156 -77.09 5.93 21.13
N SER A 157 -78.29 6.51 21.32
CA SER A 157 -79.44 6.06 22.13
C SER A 157 -79.41 6.32 23.63
#